data_AF-F0G6I0-F1
#
_entry.id   AF-F0G6I0-F1
#
_cell.length_a   1.000
_cell.length_b   1.000
_cell.length_c   1.000
_cell.angle_alpha   90.00
_cell.angle_beta   90.00
_cell.angle_gamma   90.00
#
_symmetry.space_group_name_H-M   'P 1'
#
loop_
_entity.id
_entity.type
_entity.pdbx_description
1 polymer ?
#
loop_
_entity_poly.entity_id
_entity_poly.type
_entity_poly.pdbx_seq_one_letter_code
_entity_poly.pdbx_strand_id
1 'polypeptide(L)'
;TTLSARELLALCQKIEHHFGRERPYRNAPRTLDLDILLFGADAIDEPDLIVPHPRLTDRAFALVPLVEIEPTLDIPARGRADAFLAAVADQRVEKVQTCQCLMQKALAAGDGTDKNRCR
;
A
#
# COMPACT_ATOMS: atom_id res chain seq x y z
N THR A 1 -10.73 -1.81 -11.41
CA THR A 1 -10.96 -3.26 -11.21
C THR A 1 -12.40 -3.57 -11.57
N THR A 2 -12.72 -4.80 -11.99
CA THR A 2 -14.10 -5.27 -12.18
C THR A 2 -14.68 -5.95 -10.94
N LEU A 3 -13.84 -6.21 -9.92
CA LEU A 3 -14.27 -6.74 -8.62
C LEU A 3 -15.01 -5.65 -7.84
N SER A 4 -16.02 -6.05 -7.08
CA SER A 4 -16.59 -5.21 -6.01
C SER A 4 -15.56 -4.95 -4.91
N ALA A 5 -15.79 -3.89 -4.10
CA ALA A 5 -14.93 -3.58 -2.97
C ALA A 5 -14.82 -4.75 -1.97
N ARG A 6 -15.91 -5.51 -1.80
CA ARG A 6 -15.95 -6.69 -0.93
C ARG A 6 -15.09 -7.85 -1.47
N GLU A 7 -15.18 -8.12 -2.76
CA GLU A 7 -14.35 -9.15 -3.41
C GLU A 7 -12.87 -8.76 -3.38
N LEU A 8 -12.57 -7.47 -3.57
CA LEU A 8 -11.22 -6.96 -3.45
C LEU A 8 -10.66 -7.13 -2.03
N LEU A 9 -11.45 -6.80 -1.00
CA LEU A 9 -11.06 -7.01 0.40
C LEU A 9 -10.77 -8.49 0.68
N ALA A 10 -11.64 -9.40 0.24
CA ALA A 10 -11.45 -10.83 0.40
C ALA A 10 -10.16 -11.32 -0.32
N LEU A 11 -9.88 -10.78 -1.50
CA LEU A 11 -8.64 -11.08 -2.23
C LEU A 11 -7.40 -10.58 -1.48
N CYS A 12 -7.41 -9.35 -0.96
CA CYS A 12 -6.33 -8.81 -0.13
C CYS A 12 -6.06 -9.71 1.08
N GLN A 13 -7.09 -10.06 1.84
CA GLN A 13 -6.97 -10.94 3.00
C GLN A 13 -6.40 -12.32 2.63
N LYS A 14 -6.85 -12.89 1.50
CA LYS A 14 -6.32 -14.16 0.99
C LYS A 14 -4.82 -14.07 0.68
N ILE A 15 -4.36 -12.98 0.08
CA ILE A 15 -2.94 -12.74 -0.21
C ILE A 15 -2.16 -12.62 1.10
N GLU A 16 -2.64 -11.82 2.06
CA GLU A 16 -1.97 -11.69 3.36
C GLU A 16 -1.85 -13.04 4.09
N HIS A 17 -2.90 -13.86 4.06
CA HIS A 17 -2.87 -15.22 4.60
C HIS A 17 -1.83 -16.11 3.90
N HIS A 18 -1.72 -16.00 2.57
CA HIS A 18 -0.70 -16.73 1.81
C HIS A 18 0.72 -16.35 2.23
N PHE A 19 0.95 -15.08 2.59
CA PHE A 19 2.23 -14.59 3.09
C PHE A 19 2.44 -14.81 4.60
N GLY A 20 1.62 -15.64 5.26
CA GLY A 20 1.82 -16.03 6.65
C GLY A 20 1.29 -15.02 7.67
N ARG A 21 0.19 -14.32 7.35
CA ARG A 21 -0.48 -13.44 8.33
C ARG A 21 -1.00 -14.25 9.54
N GLU A 22 -0.35 -14.01 10.68
CA GLU A 22 -0.77 -14.49 12.00
C GLU A 22 -1.31 -13.32 12.85
N ARG A 23 -2.31 -13.58 13.71
CA ARG A 23 -2.85 -12.57 14.65
C ARG A 23 -2.74 -13.04 16.11
N PRO A 24 -1.52 -13.24 16.64
CA PRO A 24 -1.35 -13.68 18.03
C PRO A 24 -1.77 -12.60 19.05
N TYR A 25 -1.72 -11.31 18.68
CA TYR A 25 -2.13 -10.18 19.52
C TYR A 25 -2.43 -8.93 18.67
N ARG A 26 -2.99 -7.88 19.30
CA ARG A 26 -3.30 -6.60 18.64
C ARG A 26 -2.01 -5.94 18.15
N ASN A 27 -1.95 -5.59 16.86
CA ASN A 27 -0.77 -5.02 16.20
C ASN A 27 0.46 -5.94 16.17
N ALA A 28 0.25 -7.27 16.16
CA ALA A 28 1.33 -8.20 15.88
C ALA A 28 2.03 -7.83 14.55
N PRO A 29 3.37 -7.93 14.47
CA PRO A 29 4.11 -7.74 13.24
C PRO A 29 3.51 -8.57 12.11
N ARG A 30 3.34 -7.95 10.95
CA ARG A 30 2.82 -8.62 9.75
C ARG A 30 3.92 -8.72 8.71
N THR A 31 3.95 -9.85 8.01
CA THR A 31 4.80 -10.06 6.83
C THR A 31 4.34 -9.18 5.67
N LEU A 32 3.03 -9.04 5.51
CA LEU A 32 2.38 -8.21 4.49
C LEU A 32 1.10 -7.59 5.07
N ASP A 33 0.85 -6.33 4.73
CA ASP A 33 -0.35 -5.58 5.10
C ASP A 33 -0.90 -4.91 3.84
N LEU A 34 -2.15 -5.21 3.48
CA LEU A 34 -2.81 -4.67 2.29
C LEU A 34 -4.04 -3.85 2.71
N ASP A 35 -3.90 -2.52 2.64
CA ASP A 35 -4.97 -1.57 2.94
C ASP A 35 -5.66 -1.09 1.65
N ILE A 36 -7.00 -1.12 1.61
CA ILE A 36 -7.79 -0.42 0.59
C ILE A 36 -7.92 1.05 1.02
N LEU A 37 -7.20 1.94 0.35
CA LEU A 37 -7.22 3.38 0.68
C LEU A 37 -8.43 4.10 0.07
N LEU A 38 -8.72 3.80 -1.18
CA LEU A 38 -9.76 4.41 -2.02
C LEU A 38 -10.35 3.34 -2.93
N PHE A 39 -11.63 3.49 -3.30
CA PHE A 39 -12.30 2.63 -4.27
C PHE A 39 -13.17 3.48 -5.20
N GLY A 40 -12.56 3.97 -6.27
CA GLY A 40 -13.23 4.93 -7.17
C GLY A 40 -13.69 6.17 -6.40
N ALA A 41 -14.97 6.53 -6.58
CA ALA A 41 -15.63 7.61 -5.84
C ALA A 41 -16.53 7.10 -4.70
N ASP A 42 -16.47 5.79 -4.40
CA ASP A 42 -17.38 5.18 -3.44
C ASP A 42 -17.03 5.57 -2.00
N ALA A 43 -18.08 5.80 -1.21
CA ALA A 43 -18.00 5.92 0.24
C ALA A 43 -18.65 4.67 0.86
N ILE A 44 -17.86 3.90 1.60
CA ILE A 44 -18.26 2.64 2.23
C ILE A 44 -18.02 2.76 3.73
N ASP A 45 -19.04 2.48 4.52
CA ASP A 45 -18.98 2.45 5.99
C ASP A 45 -19.59 1.13 6.47
N GLU A 46 -18.76 0.11 6.52
CA GLU A 46 -19.12 -1.24 6.96
C GLU A 46 -18.19 -1.67 8.12
N PRO A 47 -18.62 -2.61 8.98
CA PRO A 47 -17.86 -2.98 10.18
C PRO A 47 -16.40 -3.40 9.95
N ASP A 48 -16.09 -3.94 8.78
CA ASP A 48 -14.78 -4.46 8.38
C ASP A 48 -14.18 -3.77 7.14
N LEU A 49 -14.88 -2.79 6.55
CA LEU A 49 -14.45 -2.06 5.37
C LEU A 49 -14.91 -0.60 5.44
N ILE A 50 -13.95 0.32 5.55
CA ILE A 50 -14.22 1.77 5.54
C ILE A 50 -13.40 2.40 4.41
N VAL A 51 -14.09 3.04 3.47
CA VAL A 51 -13.50 3.72 2.30
C VAL A 51 -14.15 5.11 2.15
N PRO A 52 -13.39 6.20 1.96
CA PRO A 52 -11.93 6.30 2.04
C PRO A 52 -11.37 5.87 3.39
N HIS A 53 -10.17 5.28 3.37
CA HIS A 53 -9.56 4.76 4.60
C HIS A 53 -9.46 5.88 5.66
N PRO A 54 -9.95 5.66 6.90
CA PRO A 54 -10.19 6.74 7.85
C PRO A 54 -8.93 7.53 8.21
N ARG A 55 -7.78 6.84 8.26
CA ARG A 55 -6.46 7.39 8.58
C ARG A 55 -5.58 7.67 7.36
N LEU A 56 -6.15 7.77 6.16
CA LEU A 56 -5.38 8.03 4.94
C LEU A 56 -4.61 9.36 5.04
N THR A 57 -5.29 10.42 5.51
CA THR A 57 -4.73 11.76 5.64
C THR A 57 -3.80 11.95 6.84
N ASP A 58 -3.77 10.98 7.76
CA ASP A 58 -3.07 11.11 9.03
C ASP A 58 -1.73 10.34 9.05
N ARG A 59 -1.44 9.55 8.00
CA ARG A 59 -0.27 8.67 7.92
C ARG A 59 0.58 9.03 6.71
N ALA A 60 1.78 9.55 6.92
CA ALA A 60 2.68 9.95 5.83
C ALA A 60 3.03 8.80 4.90
N PHE A 61 3.26 7.59 5.43
CA PHE A 61 3.62 6.43 4.60
C PHE A 61 2.50 5.98 3.64
N ALA A 62 1.25 6.39 3.88
CA ALA A 62 0.15 6.17 2.96
C ALA A 62 -0.05 7.37 2.03
N LEU A 63 -0.02 8.58 2.59
CA LEU A 63 -0.33 9.81 1.86
C LEU A 63 0.80 10.24 0.90
N VAL A 64 2.06 10.22 1.36
CA VAL A 64 3.20 10.70 0.56
C VAL A 64 3.36 9.88 -0.73
N PRO A 65 3.38 8.53 -0.70
CA PRO A 65 3.45 7.74 -1.93
C PRO A 65 2.22 7.92 -2.82
N LEU A 66 1.03 8.14 -2.25
CA LEU A 66 -0.20 8.35 -3.02
C LEU A 66 -0.14 9.66 -3.81
N VAL A 67 0.28 10.76 -3.18
CA VAL A 67 0.45 12.06 -3.83
C VAL A 67 1.59 12.04 -4.85
N GLU A 68 2.62 11.23 -4.63
CA GLU A 68 3.69 11.01 -5.63
C GLU A 68 3.16 10.36 -6.91
N ILE A 69 2.21 9.41 -6.80
CA ILE A 69 1.63 8.72 -7.94
C ILE A 69 0.61 9.61 -8.67
N GLU A 70 -0.28 10.26 -7.94
CA GLU A 70 -1.31 11.15 -8.50
C GLU A 70 -1.48 12.40 -7.62
N PRO A 71 -0.78 13.51 -7.93
CA PRO A 71 -0.79 14.72 -7.10
C PRO A 71 -2.14 15.41 -7.03
N THR A 72 -2.98 15.24 -8.06
CA THR A 72 -4.29 15.90 -8.17
C THR A 72 -5.45 15.02 -7.71
N LEU A 73 -5.15 13.88 -7.08
CA LEU A 73 -6.14 12.94 -6.59
C LEU A 73 -7.07 13.59 -5.57
N ASP A 74 -8.38 13.49 -5.81
CA ASP A 74 -9.40 13.92 -4.88
C ASP A 74 -9.83 12.74 -4.00
N ILE A 75 -9.77 12.93 -2.68
CA ILE A 75 -10.25 11.96 -1.70
C ILE A 75 -11.74 12.25 -1.45
N PRO A 76 -12.66 11.30 -1.75
CA PRO A 76 -14.09 11.50 -1.54
C PRO A 76 -14.40 12.05 -0.14
N ALA A 77 -15.25 13.08 -0.09
CA ALA A 77 -15.66 13.78 1.14
C ALA A 77 -14.52 14.48 1.94
N ARG A 78 -13.28 14.53 1.44
CA ARG A 78 -12.15 15.24 2.09
C ARG A 78 -11.49 16.28 1.18
N GLY A 79 -11.49 16.08 -0.14
CA GLY A 79 -10.83 16.95 -1.11
C GLY A 79 -9.43 16.46 -1.52
N ARG A 80 -8.63 17.35 -2.13
CA ARG A 80 -7.33 16.98 -2.71
C ARG A 80 -6.36 16.37 -1.69
N ALA A 81 -5.69 15.30 -2.09
CA ALA A 81 -4.73 14.58 -1.25
C ALA A 81 -3.53 15.43 -0.83
N ASP A 82 -3.01 16.28 -1.73
CA ASP A 82 -1.83 17.12 -1.45
C ASP A 82 -2.06 18.18 -0.37
N ALA A 83 -3.31 18.61 -0.17
CA ALA A 83 -3.69 19.55 0.88
C ALA A 83 -3.40 19.00 2.30
N PHE A 84 -3.29 17.68 2.45
CA PHE A 84 -3.05 17.03 3.74
C PHE A 84 -1.56 16.80 4.04
N LEU A 85 -0.64 17.07 3.11
CA LEU A 85 0.80 16.81 3.31
C LEU A 85 1.39 17.56 4.52
N ALA A 86 0.93 18.78 4.76
CA ALA A 86 1.41 19.58 5.89
C ALA A 86 1.09 18.94 7.25
N ALA A 87 -0.02 18.20 7.35
CA ALA A 87 -0.45 17.56 8.60
C ALA A 87 0.40 16.34 9.00
N VAL A 88 1.21 15.81 8.08
CA VAL A 88 2.03 14.62 8.30
C VAL A 88 3.53 14.88 8.07
N ALA A 89 3.92 16.15 7.97
CA ALA A 89 5.29 16.56 7.64
C ALA A 89 6.33 16.16 8.70
N ASP A 90 5.90 15.90 9.94
CA ASP A 90 6.73 15.42 11.04
C ASP A 90 7.04 13.92 10.96
N GLN A 91 6.30 13.16 10.14
CA GLN A 91 6.46 11.72 9.97
C GLN A 91 7.47 11.42 8.87
N ARG A 92 8.62 10.86 9.27
CA ARG A 92 9.72 10.53 8.34
C ARG A 92 9.34 9.36 7.41
N VAL A 93 9.36 9.60 6.12
CA VAL A 93 9.23 8.60 5.05
C VAL A 93 10.42 8.74 4.11
N GLU A 94 11.07 7.62 3.78
CA GLU A 94 12.26 7.61 2.93
C GLU A 94 12.10 6.61 1.79
N LYS A 95 12.57 7.00 0.61
CA LYS A 95 12.62 6.09 -0.54
C LYS A 95 13.81 5.17 -0.36
N VAL A 96 13.52 3.87 -0.26
CA VAL A 96 14.58 2.85 -0.25
C VAL A 96 15.09 2.68 -1.68
N GLN A 97 16.37 2.99 -1.91
CA GLN A 97 17.00 2.67 -3.19
C GLN A 97 17.24 1.16 -3.28
N THR A 98 16.47 0.48 -4.12
CA THR A 98 16.79 -0.90 -4.47
C THR A 98 18.09 -0.92 -5.25
N CYS A 99 19.09 -1.66 -4.78
CA CYS A 99 20.28 -1.94 -5.59
C CYS A 99 19.83 -2.63 -6.88
N GLN A 100 20.16 -2.06 -8.04
CA GLN A 100 19.74 -2.59 -9.34
C GLN A 100 20.09 -4.08 -9.53
N CYS A 101 21.13 -4.57 -8.85
CA CYS A 101 21.52 -5.98 -8.90
C CYS A 101 20.53 -6.93 -8.20
N LEU A 102 19.84 -6.48 -7.14
CA LEU A 102 18.82 -7.28 -6.44
C LEU A 102 17.55 -7.38 -7.28
N MET A 103 17.17 -6.29 -7.95
CA MET A 103 16.03 -6.26 -8.87
C MET A 103 16.26 -7.17 -10.08
N GLN A 104 17.47 -7.13 -10.66
CA GLN A 104 17.87 -8.01 -11.77
C GLN A 104 17.90 -9.49 -11.35
N LYS A 105 18.37 -9.81 -10.14
CA LYS A 105 18.36 -11.19 -9.62
C LYS A 105 16.95 -11.73 -9.37
N ALA A 106 16.02 -10.90 -8.87
CA ALA A 106 14.64 -11.32 -8.66
C ALA A 106 13.93 -11.65 -9.99
N LEU A 107 14.22 -10.89 -11.04
CA LEU A 107 13.71 -11.13 -12.40
C LEU A 107 14.40 -12.35 -13.07
N ALA A 108 15.69 -12.56 -12.82
CA ALA A 108 16.46 -13.68 -13.37
C ALA A 108 16.23 -15.02 -12.64
N ALA A 109 15.68 -15.02 -11.42
CA ALA A 109 15.41 -16.26 -10.66
C ALA A 109 14.32 -17.16 -11.28
N GLY A 110 13.68 -16.73 -12.39
CA GLY A 110 12.75 -17.53 -13.18
C GLY A 110 13.35 -18.16 -14.45
N ASP A 111 14.60 -17.87 -14.80
CA ASP A 111 15.27 -18.44 -15.98
C ASP A 111 16.72 -18.77 -15.64
N GLY A 112 17.07 -20.06 -15.69
CA GLY A 112 18.39 -20.54 -15.32
C GLY A 112 19.43 -20.15 -16.36
N THR A 113 20.14 -19.04 -16.16
CA THR A 113 21.51 -18.67 -16.65
C THR A 113 21.65 -17.14 -16.50
N ASP A 114 22.77 -16.49 -16.23
CA ASP A 114 24.15 -16.77 -15.83
C ASP A 114 24.72 -15.40 -15.34
N LYS A 115 25.79 -15.46 -14.53
CA LYS A 115 26.80 -14.42 -14.23
C LYS A 115 26.43 -12.94 -14.52
N ASN A 116 26.27 -12.16 -13.44
CA ASN A 116 27.07 -10.94 -13.37
C ASN A 116 27.38 -10.50 -11.94
N ARG A 117 28.66 -10.17 -11.74
CA ARG A 117 29.37 -9.98 -10.49
C ARG A 117 29.27 -8.50 -10.09
N CYS A 118 28.58 -8.16 -9.02
CA CYS A 118 28.69 -6.83 -8.41
C CYS A 118 30.02 -6.75 -7.65
N ARG A 119 30.85 -5.75 -7.98
CA ARG A 119 31.86 -5.20 -7.06
C ARG A 119 31.18 -4.30 -6.04
#